data_AF-A0A810KTI1-F1
#
_entry.id   AF-A0A810KTI1-F1
#
_cell.length_a   1.000
_cell.length_b   1.000
_cell.length_c   1.000
_cell.angle_alpha   90.00
_cell.angle_beta   90.00
_cell.angle_gamma   90.00
#
_symmetry.space_group_name_H-M   'P 1'
#
loop_
_entity.id
_entity.type
_entity.pdbx_description
1 polymer ?
#
loop_
_entity_poly.entity_id
_entity_poly.type
_entity_poly.pdbx_seq_one_letter_code
_entity_poly.pdbx_strand_id
1 'polypeptide(L)'
;MRNRIQLAMAAVVAITAALAATVPAGATATVPAGATAGVTAGDTRTFHDSFDGAHDADPGYGLNDGLAGRQGTGGVTYTRVSGLWNTGTAPRPWYSQVNHPEHADTLSFFQGTSAVRMDAPVVATDDATSVAATLTPVVGSTTSGAWSSIVLSHDARSWGYVSNADVDLSVLVRSDGSVQVHQAGTLVRNLPDFASGGTYRVRLSVTGQTLHLSVDDATTTVPLPAAVPDRTWLFLGRYGSNETDVSTVDDLAAGAVDSTALRRPAGSHLRYTGYFAARQTRDGGNHLDEVAGRSNLDFVTISDADKYRPEELQRCAPKSCVVYTGNEFFQCSSTACPLYPNAADRWATLAEQVRPYLDRIAAFSVLDEPYWRHASYDDVATSANLVKKTYPDIPVLLNEAGPAVTDTFRVPDQVDWVAFDWYCQSPTRIDATLDTLERQVPDRAGRELFLFAEATPICAGQTDQSVAAGLDQYRRIAEAHPRVAGLLLFGPWTGVGPDSPGPGKPTPSQYPLSTDAQERLAARILGDTN
;
A
#
# COMPACT_ATOMS: atom_id res chain seq x y z
N MET A 1 -14.95 -14.51 49.05
CA MET A 1 -14.36 -13.25 48.53
C MET A 1 -13.47 -13.55 47.32
N ARG A 2 -14.11 -14.05 46.26
CA ARG A 2 -13.62 -14.30 44.90
C ARG A 2 -14.86 -14.23 44.00
N ASN A 3 -14.66 -13.79 42.75
CA ASN A 3 -15.56 -13.85 41.59
C ASN A 3 -16.41 -12.62 41.24
N ARG A 4 -16.52 -12.47 39.90
CA ARG A 4 -17.43 -11.69 39.04
C ARG A 4 -16.86 -10.30 38.71
N ILE A 5 -16.70 -9.90 37.44
CA ILE A 5 -17.68 -9.96 36.35
C ILE A 5 -16.99 -10.21 34.99
N GLN A 6 -17.52 -11.18 34.25
CA GLN A 6 -17.36 -11.46 32.83
C GLN A 6 -18.79 -11.60 32.26
N LEU A 7 -18.96 -11.31 30.96
CA LEU A 7 -20.15 -11.42 30.09
C LEU A 7 -21.18 -10.28 30.06
N ALA A 8 -21.35 -9.73 28.86
CA ALA A 8 -22.65 -9.70 28.19
C ALA A 8 -22.46 -10.08 26.70
N MET A 9 -22.72 -11.34 26.37
CA MET A 9 -22.95 -11.83 25.01
C MET A 9 -24.15 -12.78 25.04
N ALA A 10 -24.89 -12.77 23.93
CA ALA A 10 -25.94 -13.70 23.48
C ALA A 10 -27.39 -13.47 23.94
N ALA A 11 -28.22 -13.07 22.98
CA ALA A 11 -29.56 -13.61 22.81
C ALA A 11 -29.70 -14.12 21.36
N VAL A 12 -29.77 -15.45 21.24
CA VAL A 12 -30.01 -16.21 20.00
C VAL A 12 -31.52 -16.42 19.88
N VAL A 13 -32.10 -16.03 18.73
CA VAL A 13 -33.39 -16.56 18.27
C VAL A 13 -33.09 -17.57 17.17
N ALA A 14 -33.47 -18.83 17.43
CA ALA A 14 -33.36 -19.93 16.49
C ALA A 14 -34.46 -19.85 15.43
N ILE A 15 -34.07 -19.75 14.16
CA ILE A 15 -34.90 -20.16 13.02
C ILE A 15 -34.05 -21.09 12.16
N THR A 16 -34.42 -22.37 12.20
CA THR A 16 -33.91 -23.43 11.33
C THR A 16 -34.60 -23.29 9.98
N ALA A 17 -33.87 -22.88 8.94
CA ALA A 17 -34.29 -23.05 7.56
C ALA A 17 -33.10 -23.51 6.73
N ALA A 18 -33.20 -24.75 6.24
CA ALA A 18 -32.24 -25.36 5.34
C ALA A 18 -32.23 -24.60 4.00
N LEU A 19 -31.09 -23.98 3.68
CA LEU A 19 -30.75 -23.54 2.34
C LEU A 19 -29.43 -24.20 1.98
N ALA A 20 -29.55 -25.31 1.24
CA ALA A 20 -28.45 -25.84 0.46
C ALA A 20 -28.16 -24.83 -0.66
N ALA A 21 -27.21 -23.93 -0.41
CA ALA A 21 -26.65 -23.08 -1.45
C ALA A 21 -25.67 -23.93 -2.26
N THR A 22 -26.09 -24.33 -3.45
CA THR A 22 -25.19 -24.77 -4.51
C THR A 22 -24.21 -23.64 -4.81
N VAL A 23 -22.93 -23.85 -4.50
CA VAL A 23 -21.86 -22.97 -4.97
C VAL A 23 -21.73 -23.21 -6.48
N PRO A 24 -22.00 -22.23 -7.35
CA PRO A 24 -21.71 -22.40 -8.76
C PRO A 24 -20.18 -22.44 -8.91
N ALA A 25 -19.69 -23.57 -9.40
CA ALA A 25 -18.33 -23.69 -9.89
C ALA A 25 -18.15 -22.72 -11.07
N GLY A 26 -17.08 -21.90 -11.01
CA GLY A 26 -16.52 -21.24 -12.18
C GLY A 26 -17.24 -19.97 -12.66
N ALA A 27 -17.18 -18.90 -11.87
CA ALA A 27 -17.16 -17.56 -12.47
C ALA A 27 -15.69 -17.20 -12.75
N THR A 28 -15.17 -17.66 -13.89
CA THR A 28 -13.99 -17.01 -14.47
C THR A 28 -14.41 -15.59 -14.82
N ALA A 29 -13.95 -14.61 -14.04
CA ALA A 29 -14.02 -13.22 -14.43
C ALA A 29 -13.25 -13.08 -15.75
N THR A 30 -13.99 -13.04 -16.85
CA THR A 30 -13.47 -12.69 -18.16
C THR A 30 -13.05 -11.24 -18.07
N VAL A 31 -11.75 -11.02 -17.93
CA VAL A 31 -11.14 -9.71 -18.23
C VAL A 31 -11.51 -9.45 -19.70
N PRO A 32 -12.12 -8.30 -20.03
CA PRO A 32 -12.44 -7.99 -21.42
C PRO A 32 -11.13 -8.01 -22.24
N ALA A 33 -11.00 -9.00 -23.10
CA ALA A 33 -10.03 -8.97 -24.18
C ALA A 33 -10.56 -7.98 -25.22
N GLY A 34 -10.02 -6.76 -25.24
CA GLY A 34 -10.36 -5.79 -26.28
C GLY A 34 -10.39 -4.35 -25.82
N ALA A 35 -9.21 -3.76 -25.69
CA ALA A 35 -8.92 -2.43 -26.23
C ALA A 35 -7.40 -2.29 -26.31
N THR A 36 -6.83 -2.63 -27.47
CA THR A 36 -5.63 -1.95 -27.97
C THR A 36 -6.02 -0.50 -28.26
N ALA A 37 -6.32 0.26 -27.19
CA ALA A 37 -6.32 1.70 -27.28
C ALA A 37 -4.91 2.05 -27.75
N GLY A 38 -4.80 2.69 -28.91
CA GLY A 38 -3.53 3.25 -29.35
C GLY A 38 -2.99 4.05 -28.17
N VAL A 39 -1.86 3.60 -27.62
CA VAL A 39 -1.14 4.34 -26.60
C VAL A 39 -0.78 5.66 -27.27
N THR A 40 -1.58 6.69 -27.04
CA THR A 40 -1.18 8.08 -27.32
C THR A 40 0.17 8.22 -26.68
N ALA A 41 1.24 8.47 -27.47
CA ALA A 41 2.65 8.57 -27.06
C ALA A 41 2.78 9.05 -25.61
N GLY A 42 2.74 8.08 -24.71
CA GLY A 42 2.22 8.27 -23.36
C GLY A 42 3.37 8.11 -22.42
N ASP A 43 4.05 9.24 -22.17
CA ASP A 43 5.05 9.43 -21.11
C ASP A 43 5.93 8.20 -20.83
N THR A 44 6.55 7.69 -21.89
CA THR A 44 7.59 6.67 -21.80
C THR A 44 8.82 7.32 -21.18
N ARG A 45 9.07 7.03 -19.90
CA ARG A 45 10.24 7.52 -19.18
C ARG A 45 11.25 6.40 -19.02
N THR A 46 12.52 6.74 -19.17
CA THR A 46 13.61 5.93 -18.65
C THR A 46 13.37 5.68 -17.16
N PHE A 47 13.43 4.43 -16.76
CA PHE A 47 13.21 4.02 -15.38
C PHE A 47 14.54 3.61 -14.75
N HIS A 48 14.72 3.99 -13.50
CA HIS A 48 15.83 3.57 -12.65
C HIS A 48 15.31 3.34 -11.24
N ASP A 49 15.89 2.39 -10.52
CA ASP A 49 15.67 2.15 -9.10
C ASP A 49 16.98 1.64 -8.47
N SER A 50 17.57 2.44 -7.58
CA SER A 50 18.78 2.04 -6.85
C SER A 50 18.47 1.18 -5.63
N PHE A 51 17.20 1.03 -5.22
CA PHE A 51 16.82 0.35 -3.98
C PHE A 51 17.39 0.95 -2.68
N ASP A 52 18.12 2.07 -2.75
CA ASP A 52 18.69 2.77 -1.60
C ASP A 52 17.62 3.33 -0.65
N GLY A 53 17.99 3.42 0.63
CA GLY A 53 17.29 4.27 1.60
C GLY A 53 15.86 3.86 1.96
N ALA A 54 15.40 2.66 1.58
CA ALA A 54 14.14 2.11 2.08
C ALA A 54 14.22 1.86 3.58
N HIS A 55 13.10 2.00 4.25
CA HIS A 55 12.93 1.51 5.60
C HIS A 55 12.60 0.01 5.57
N ASP A 56 13.60 -0.80 5.92
CA ASP A 56 13.40 -2.24 6.12
C ASP A 56 12.71 -2.53 7.45
N ALA A 57 11.38 -2.43 7.44
CA ALA A 57 10.54 -2.72 8.60
C ALA A 57 9.30 -3.54 8.21
N ASP A 58 8.86 -4.40 9.14
CA ASP A 58 7.57 -5.07 9.02
C ASP A 58 6.46 -4.03 8.82
N PRO A 59 5.45 -4.33 7.99
CA PRO A 59 5.31 -5.50 7.10
C PRO A 59 5.94 -5.37 5.72
N GLY A 60 6.34 -4.16 5.34
CA GLY A 60 6.64 -3.84 3.95
C GLY A 60 8.02 -4.32 3.53
N TYR A 61 8.93 -4.42 4.51
CA TYR A 61 10.35 -4.72 4.33
C TYR A 61 10.94 -3.91 3.16
N GLY A 62 10.64 -2.61 3.13
CA GLY A 62 11.20 -1.66 2.18
C GLY A 62 10.78 -1.75 0.71
N LEU A 63 9.98 -2.75 0.30
CA LEU A 63 9.80 -3.05 -1.13
C LEU A 63 9.22 -1.88 -1.94
N ASN A 64 8.20 -1.22 -1.40
CA ASN A 64 7.58 -0.04 -2.01
C ASN A 64 7.79 1.23 -1.16
N ASP A 65 8.79 1.23 -0.29
CA ASP A 65 9.09 2.35 0.58
C ASP A 65 10.01 3.36 -0.14
N GLY A 66 9.78 4.66 0.08
CA GLY A 66 10.69 5.70 -0.42
C GLY A 66 10.85 5.77 -1.95
N LEU A 67 9.85 5.31 -2.72
CA LEU A 67 9.95 5.18 -4.19
C LEU A 67 10.37 6.47 -4.90
N ALA A 68 9.90 7.63 -4.45
CA ALA A 68 10.29 8.92 -5.04
C ALA A 68 11.80 9.17 -4.94
N GLY A 69 12.43 8.81 -3.81
CA GLY A 69 13.86 8.99 -3.59
C GLY A 69 14.72 8.06 -4.44
N ARG A 70 14.36 6.76 -4.51
CA ARG A 70 15.15 5.75 -5.24
C ARG A 70 14.91 5.76 -6.76
N GLN A 71 13.73 6.22 -7.22
CA GLN A 71 13.36 6.18 -8.63
C GLN A 71 13.49 7.53 -9.35
N GLY A 72 13.53 8.64 -8.60
CA GLY A 72 13.50 10.01 -9.11
C GLY A 72 12.18 10.43 -9.77
N THR A 73 11.57 9.54 -10.56
CA THR A 73 10.29 9.72 -11.24
C THR A 73 9.09 9.32 -10.37
N GLY A 74 9.32 8.51 -9.32
CA GLY A 74 8.34 8.08 -8.32
C GLY A 74 7.15 7.27 -8.87
N GLY A 75 6.75 6.21 -8.16
CA GLY A 75 5.43 5.61 -8.36
C GLY A 75 5.38 4.33 -9.20
N VAL A 76 6.51 3.75 -9.60
CA VAL A 76 6.52 2.36 -10.09
C VAL A 76 6.66 1.43 -8.90
N THR A 77 5.61 0.66 -8.62
CA THR A 77 5.57 -0.27 -7.49
C THR A 77 6.02 -1.67 -7.88
N TYR A 78 6.26 -2.49 -6.87
CA TYR A 78 6.57 -3.90 -6.99
C TYR A 78 5.56 -4.77 -6.24
N THR A 79 5.33 -5.96 -6.78
CA THR A 79 4.49 -6.99 -6.17
C THR A 79 5.31 -8.26 -5.96
N ARG A 80 5.27 -8.84 -4.76
CA ARG A 80 5.88 -10.15 -4.50
C ARG A 80 5.07 -11.23 -5.21
N VAL A 81 5.76 -12.08 -5.98
CA VAL A 81 5.16 -13.24 -6.64
C VAL A 81 5.93 -14.50 -6.26
N SER A 82 5.30 -15.65 -6.50
CA SER A 82 5.83 -16.92 -5.98
C SER A 82 7.26 -17.23 -6.42
N GLY A 83 7.65 -16.88 -7.66
CA GLY A 83 8.91 -17.36 -8.23
C GLY A 83 8.95 -18.88 -8.38
N LEU A 84 7.84 -19.61 -8.26
CA LEU A 84 7.81 -21.06 -8.47
C LEU A 84 7.25 -21.38 -9.86
N TRP A 85 7.63 -22.55 -10.38
CA TRP A 85 7.17 -23.05 -11.67
C TRP A 85 5.68 -23.42 -11.69
N ASN A 86 5.07 -23.56 -10.50
CA ASN A 86 3.65 -23.89 -10.31
C ASN A 86 2.87 -22.70 -9.73
N THR A 87 1.55 -22.86 -9.59
CA THR A 87 0.70 -21.90 -8.90
C THR A 87 1.04 -21.87 -7.40
N GLY A 88 2.02 -21.05 -7.04
CA GLY A 88 2.40 -20.81 -5.64
C GLY A 88 1.69 -19.59 -5.07
N THR A 89 1.46 -19.60 -3.77
CA THR A 89 1.08 -18.39 -3.04
C THR A 89 2.21 -17.36 -3.12
N ALA A 90 1.88 -16.07 -3.11
CA ALA A 90 2.89 -15.04 -2.90
C ALA A 90 3.71 -15.36 -1.63
N PRO A 91 5.04 -15.14 -1.64
CA PRO A 91 5.88 -15.45 -0.51
C PRO A 91 5.56 -14.49 0.65
N ARG A 92 6.02 -14.84 1.86
CA ARG A 92 5.93 -13.94 3.01
C ARG A 92 6.75 -12.68 2.75
N PRO A 93 6.40 -11.52 3.32
CA PRO A 93 7.08 -10.26 3.01
C PRO A 93 8.59 -10.29 3.21
N TRP A 94 9.07 -10.94 4.28
CA TRP A 94 10.51 -11.08 4.60
C TRP A 94 11.29 -12.00 3.63
N TYR A 95 10.67 -12.62 2.63
CA TYR A 95 11.40 -13.37 1.60
C TYR A 95 12.10 -12.45 0.60
N SER A 96 11.54 -11.25 0.38
CA SER A 96 12.08 -10.25 -0.54
C SER A 96 12.01 -8.88 0.13
N GLN A 97 13.16 -8.32 0.47
CA GLN A 97 13.30 -7.16 1.34
C GLN A 97 14.22 -6.15 0.68
N VAL A 98 13.95 -4.86 0.85
CA VAL A 98 14.83 -3.80 0.37
C VAL A 98 15.51 -3.12 1.55
N ASN A 99 16.83 -2.92 1.42
CA ASN A 99 17.67 -2.33 2.45
C ASN A 99 17.75 -3.18 3.74
N HIS A 100 17.79 -4.52 3.59
CA HIS A 100 17.98 -5.42 4.73
C HIS A 100 19.29 -5.09 5.47
N PRO A 101 19.36 -5.11 6.82
CA PRO A 101 20.57 -4.72 7.57
C PRO A 101 21.86 -5.45 7.18
N GLU A 102 21.76 -6.69 6.68
CA GLU A 102 22.92 -7.47 6.19
C GLU A 102 23.25 -7.21 4.71
N HIS A 103 22.32 -6.60 3.97
CA HIS A 103 22.37 -6.33 2.54
C HIS A 103 21.78 -4.94 2.24
N ALA A 104 22.37 -3.93 2.89
CA ALA A 104 21.90 -2.55 2.79
C ALA A 104 21.88 -2.09 1.32
N ASP A 105 20.95 -1.18 1.02
CA ASP A 105 20.86 -0.52 -0.28
C ASP A 105 20.70 -1.48 -1.47
N THR A 106 20.06 -2.64 -1.26
CA THR A 106 19.75 -3.59 -2.33
C THR A 106 18.37 -4.20 -2.15
N LEU A 107 17.77 -4.70 -3.23
CA LEU A 107 16.69 -5.67 -3.17
C LEU A 107 17.29 -7.06 -2.88
N SER A 108 17.03 -7.59 -1.70
CA SER A 108 17.50 -8.90 -1.27
C SER A 108 16.38 -9.95 -1.31
N PHE A 109 16.67 -11.11 -1.88
CA PHE A 109 15.83 -12.31 -1.82
C PHE A 109 16.33 -13.18 -0.67
N PHE A 110 16.00 -12.76 0.55
CA PHE A 110 16.59 -13.24 1.80
C PHE A 110 16.26 -14.70 2.11
N GLN A 111 15.07 -15.18 1.74
CA GLN A 111 14.64 -16.54 2.06
C GLN A 111 13.94 -17.23 0.88
N GLY A 112 14.30 -18.50 0.66
CA GLY A 112 13.63 -19.38 -0.29
C GLY A 112 13.65 -18.90 -1.75
N THR A 113 12.92 -19.63 -2.59
CA THR A 113 12.65 -19.19 -3.96
C THR A 113 11.55 -18.14 -3.94
N SER A 114 11.79 -17.00 -4.58
CA SER A 114 10.83 -15.89 -4.67
C SER A 114 11.17 -14.98 -5.84
N ALA A 115 10.19 -14.20 -6.28
CA ALA A 115 10.37 -13.16 -7.28
C ALA A 115 9.57 -11.91 -6.91
N VAL A 116 9.97 -10.77 -7.47
CA VAL A 116 9.20 -9.53 -7.45
C VAL A 116 8.89 -9.12 -8.88
N ARG A 117 7.67 -8.66 -9.11
CA ARG A 117 7.20 -8.10 -10.38
C ARG A 117 7.20 -6.58 -10.28
N MET A 118 7.74 -5.89 -11.28
CA MET A 118 7.50 -4.46 -11.49
C MET A 118 6.08 -4.24 -12.04
N ASP A 119 5.26 -3.41 -11.39
CA ASP A 119 3.84 -3.27 -11.72
C ASP A 119 3.60 -2.46 -13.01
N ALA A 120 4.56 -1.63 -13.40
CA ALA A 120 4.60 -1.00 -14.72
C ALA A 120 5.23 -1.96 -15.73
N PRO A 121 4.59 -2.27 -16.87
CA PRO A 121 5.26 -3.03 -17.91
C PRO A 121 6.38 -2.19 -18.56
N VAL A 122 7.48 -2.86 -18.87
CA VAL A 122 8.53 -2.36 -19.75
C VAL A 122 7.95 -2.28 -21.17
N VAL A 123 8.22 -1.18 -21.85
CA VAL A 123 7.78 -0.95 -23.24
C VAL A 123 8.97 -0.70 -24.16
N ALA A 124 8.88 -1.15 -25.40
CA ALA A 124 9.90 -0.93 -26.40
C ALA A 124 9.98 0.57 -26.79
N THR A 125 11.21 1.07 -26.96
CA THR A 125 11.52 2.38 -27.53
C THR A 125 12.44 2.20 -28.72
N ASP A 126 12.15 2.87 -29.84
CA ASP A 126 12.92 2.72 -31.08
C ASP A 126 13.10 1.24 -31.48
N ASP A 127 12.01 0.46 -31.40
CA ASP A 127 11.95 -0.99 -31.66
C ASP A 127 12.82 -1.86 -30.73
N ALA A 128 13.25 -1.32 -29.58
CA ALA A 128 14.07 -2.04 -28.62
C ALA A 128 13.48 -2.03 -27.18
N THR A 129 13.34 -3.22 -26.59
CA THR A 129 13.07 -3.39 -25.15
C THR A 129 14.40 -3.55 -24.42
N SER A 130 14.74 -2.65 -23.49
CA SER A 130 15.99 -2.72 -22.73
C SER A 130 15.79 -2.75 -21.21
N VAL A 131 16.56 -3.60 -20.53
CA VAL A 131 16.60 -3.72 -19.06
C VAL A 131 18.05 -3.94 -18.62
N ALA A 132 18.43 -3.35 -17.50
CA ALA A 132 19.71 -3.58 -16.85
C ALA A 132 19.53 -3.76 -15.34
N ALA A 133 20.36 -4.59 -14.72
CA ALA A 133 20.44 -4.70 -13.27
C ALA A 133 21.78 -5.31 -12.84
N THR A 134 22.23 -5.00 -11.64
CA THR A 134 23.33 -5.69 -10.96
C THR A 134 22.76 -6.88 -10.20
N LEU A 135 23.16 -8.10 -10.57
CA LEU A 135 22.68 -9.34 -9.96
C LEU A 135 23.78 -10.01 -9.15
N THR A 136 23.47 -10.41 -7.91
CA THR A 136 24.32 -11.27 -7.08
C THR A 136 23.59 -12.59 -6.84
N PRO A 137 23.85 -13.66 -7.62
CA PRO A 137 23.18 -14.95 -7.51
C PRO A 137 23.18 -15.55 -6.11
N VAL A 138 24.35 -15.56 -5.44
CA VAL A 138 24.46 -15.93 -4.03
C VAL A 138 25.54 -15.07 -3.39
N VAL A 139 25.16 -14.27 -2.40
CA VAL A 139 26.08 -13.39 -1.66
C VAL A 139 27.24 -14.22 -1.09
N GLY A 140 28.47 -13.82 -1.42
CA GLY A 140 29.69 -14.48 -0.96
C GLY A 140 30.03 -15.81 -1.64
N SER A 141 29.31 -16.22 -2.68
CA SER A 141 29.58 -17.47 -3.41
C SER A 141 29.78 -17.26 -4.90
N THR A 142 30.82 -17.90 -5.44
CA THR A 142 31.14 -17.95 -6.87
C THR A 142 30.93 -19.34 -7.48
N THR A 143 30.40 -20.29 -6.71
CA THR A 143 30.29 -21.71 -7.12
C THR A 143 28.93 -22.33 -6.83
N SER A 144 28.00 -21.57 -6.22
CA SER A 144 26.64 -22.07 -6.00
C SER A 144 25.93 -22.37 -7.32
N GLY A 145 25.12 -23.43 -7.31
CA GLY A 145 24.21 -23.74 -8.44
C GLY A 145 22.94 -22.89 -8.45
N ALA A 146 22.72 -22.09 -7.40
CA ALA A 146 21.62 -21.12 -7.35
C ALA A 146 21.86 -19.95 -8.31
N TRP A 147 20.78 -19.26 -8.65
CA TRP A 147 20.79 -18.23 -9.68
C TRP A 147 19.81 -17.10 -9.41
N SER A 148 20.12 -15.95 -10.00
CA SER A 148 19.21 -14.80 -10.11
C SER A 148 18.77 -14.61 -11.54
N SER A 149 17.65 -13.94 -11.77
CA SER A 149 17.13 -13.74 -13.12
C SER A 149 16.48 -12.39 -13.38
N ILE A 150 16.50 -12.01 -14.65
CA ILE A 150 15.62 -11.02 -15.25
C ILE A 150 14.65 -11.76 -16.18
N VAL A 151 13.35 -11.54 -15.98
CA VAL A 151 12.28 -12.22 -16.73
C VAL A 151 11.33 -11.18 -17.32
N LEU A 152 10.98 -11.36 -18.59
CA LEU A 152 9.98 -10.58 -19.32
C LEU A 152 8.82 -11.49 -19.70
N SER A 153 7.60 -11.11 -19.31
CA SER A 153 6.37 -11.83 -19.65
C SER A 153 5.27 -10.86 -20.06
N HIS A 154 4.46 -11.23 -21.05
CA HIS A 154 3.25 -10.53 -21.47
C HIS A 154 2.08 -10.73 -20.51
N ASP A 155 2.21 -11.60 -19.49
CA ASP A 155 1.18 -11.79 -18.48
C ASP A 155 1.65 -11.22 -17.14
N ALA A 156 0.97 -10.16 -16.70
CA ALA A 156 1.17 -9.60 -15.36
C ALA A 156 0.96 -10.64 -14.24
N ARG A 157 0.19 -11.70 -14.50
CA ARG A 157 -0.11 -12.78 -13.54
C ARG A 157 0.93 -13.90 -13.56
N SER A 158 1.99 -13.78 -14.35
CA SER A 158 3.10 -14.73 -14.32
C SER A 158 3.63 -14.88 -12.89
N TRP A 159 4.08 -16.10 -12.58
CA TRP A 159 4.76 -16.39 -11.31
C TRP A 159 6.23 -15.98 -11.34
N GLY A 160 6.73 -15.50 -12.49
CA GLY A 160 8.10 -15.02 -12.67
C GLY A 160 9.14 -16.12 -12.90
N TYR A 161 8.76 -17.41 -12.90
CA TYR A 161 9.70 -18.52 -13.08
C TYR A 161 10.24 -18.60 -14.51
N VAL A 162 11.57 -18.60 -14.66
CA VAL A 162 12.28 -18.41 -15.94
C VAL A 162 11.89 -19.34 -17.09
N SER A 163 11.48 -20.58 -16.79
CA SER A 163 11.16 -21.57 -17.82
C SER A 163 9.67 -21.84 -17.93
N ASN A 164 8.81 -20.95 -17.46
CA ASN A 164 7.38 -21.09 -17.70
C ASN A 164 7.02 -20.74 -19.16
N ALA A 165 5.90 -21.27 -19.65
CA ALA A 165 5.47 -21.08 -21.03
C ALA A 165 4.97 -19.65 -21.32
N ASP A 166 4.50 -18.93 -20.29
CA ASP A 166 4.08 -17.53 -20.36
C ASP A 166 5.25 -16.52 -20.34
N VAL A 167 6.49 -17.00 -20.18
CA VAL A 167 7.69 -16.15 -20.20
C VAL A 167 8.18 -15.97 -21.64
N ASP A 168 8.16 -14.72 -22.12
CA ASP A 168 8.59 -14.36 -23.48
C ASP A 168 10.11 -14.32 -23.62
N LEU A 169 10.80 -13.94 -22.53
CA LEU A 169 12.25 -13.98 -22.44
C LEU A 169 12.67 -14.07 -20.96
N SER A 170 13.65 -14.91 -20.66
CA SER A 170 14.37 -14.83 -19.39
C SER A 170 15.87 -14.97 -19.58
N VAL A 171 16.62 -14.23 -18.78
CA VAL A 171 18.06 -14.38 -18.60
C VAL A 171 18.32 -14.72 -17.15
N LEU A 172 18.93 -15.88 -16.88
CA LEU A 172 19.39 -16.25 -15.55
C LEU A 172 20.91 -16.26 -15.49
N VAL A 173 21.45 -15.87 -14.34
CA VAL A 173 22.89 -15.81 -14.05
C VAL A 173 23.19 -16.64 -12.81
N ARG A 174 24.15 -17.55 -12.90
CA ARG A 174 24.65 -18.36 -11.78
C ARG A 174 25.83 -17.71 -11.09
N SER A 175 26.14 -18.15 -9.87
CA SER A 175 27.31 -17.69 -9.11
C SER A 175 28.64 -17.92 -9.83
N ASP A 176 28.73 -18.89 -10.73
CA ASP A 176 29.92 -19.16 -11.54
C ASP A 176 30.02 -18.25 -12.78
N GLY A 177 29.06 -17.36 -12.99
CA GLY A 177 28.97 -16.46 -14.13
C GLY A 177 28.39 -17.09 -15.38
N SER A 178 27.96 -18.37 -15.33
CA SER A 178 27.26 -18.97 -16.44
C SER A 178 25.87 -18.36 -16.58
N VAL A 179 25.47 -18.14 -17.84
CA VAL A 179 24.20 -17.52 -18.20
C VAL A 179 23.37 -18.44 -19.08
N GLN A 180 22.08 -18.50 -18.80
CA GLN A 180 21.11 -19.19 -19.66
C GLN A 180 20.04 -18.23 -20.14
N VAL A 181 19.68 -18.38 -21.40
CA VAL A 181 18.60 -17.63 -22.05
C VAL A 181 17.48 -18.62 -22.36
N HIS A 182 16.27 -18.34 -21.88
CA HIS A 182 15.06 -19.08 -22.22
C HIS A 182 14.04 -18.20 -22.93
N GLN A 183 13.20 -18.83 -23.75
CA GLN A 183 12.02 -18.21 -24.36
C GLN A 183 10.91 -19.26 -24.44
N ALA A 184 9.70 -18.90 -23.98
CA ALA A 184 8.53 -19.77 -23.92
C ALA A 184 8.85 -21.15 -23.29
N GLY A 185 9.54 -21.11 -22.15
CA GLY A 185 9.97 -22.29 -21.40
C GLY A 185 11.11 -23.12 -21.99
N THR A 186 11.62 -22.76 -23.17
CA THR A 186 12.68 -23.51 -23.86
C THR A 186 14.03 -22.84 -23.67
N LEU A 187 15.07 -23.62 -23.33
CA LEU A 187 16.45 -23.14 -23.31
C LEU A 187 16.91 -22.81 -24.74
N VAL A 188 17.18 -21.53 -25.00
CA VAL A 188 17.65 -21.02 -26.29
C VAL A 188 19.18 -21.07 -26.35
N ARG A 189 19.85 -20.68 -25.26
CA ARG A 189 21.31 -20.59 -25.21
C ARG A 189 21.85 -20.86 -23.82
N ASN A 190 22.95 -21.58 -23.75
CA ASN A 190 23.78 -21.73 -22.55
C ASN A 190 25.16 -21.09 -22.83
N LEU A 191 25.57 -20.16 -21.97
CA LEU A 191 26.77 -19.34 -22.11
C LEU A 191 27.63 -19.55 -20.85
N PRO A 192 28.59 -20.48 -20.88
CA PRO A 192 29.28 -20.91 -19.66
C PRO A 192 30.26 -19.86 -19.10
N ASP A 193 30.77 -18.94 -19.92
CA ASP A 193 31.96 -18.16 -19.60
C ASP A 193 31.75 -16.65 -19.85
N PHE A 194 31.10 -15.93 -18.92
CA PHE A 194 31.11 -14.45 -18.93
C PHE A 194 32.20 -13.87 -18.03
N ALA A 195 32.06 -14.05 -16.71
CA ALA A 195 32.97 -13.47 -15.73
C ALA A 195 32.97 -14.28 -14.42
N SER A 196 34.08 -14.22 -13.67
CA SER A 196 34.14 -14.70 -12.28
C SER A 196 34.07 -13.50 -11.34
N GLY A 197 33.11 -13.48 -10.43
CA GLY A 197 32.93 -12.33 -9.54
C GLY A 197 31.83 -12.46 -8.49
N GLY A 198 30.84 -13.34 -8.70
CA GLY A 198 29.71 -13.51 -7.78
C GLY A 198 28.66 -12.40 -7.85
N THR A 199 28.99 -11.24 -8.44
CA THR A 199 28.10 -10.12 -8.73
C THR A 199 28.33 -9.65 -10.16
N TYR A 200 27.25 -9.36 -10.89
CA TYR A 200 27.26 -9.22 -12.35
C TYR A 200 26.38 -8.07 -12.82
N ARG A 201 26.92 -7.14 -13.62
CA ARG A 201 26.12 -6.10 -14.28
C ARG A 201 25.51 -6.65 -15.56
N VAL A 202 24.24 -7.02 -15.51
CA VAL A 202 23.52 -7.61 -16.65
C VAL A 202 22.77 -6.52 -17.40
N ARG A 203 22.91 -6.49 -18.72
CA ARG A 203 22.06 -5.66 -19.59
C ARG A 203 21.52 -6.51 -20.74
N LEU A 204 20.24 -6.36 -21.01
CA LEU A 204 19.56 -6.92 -22.16
C LEU A 204 18.96 -5.80 -23.01
N SER A 205 19.09 -5.93 -24.32
CA SER A 205 18.38 -5.12 -25.31
C SER A 205 17.84 -6.05 -26.39
N VAL A 206 16.53 -6.05 -26.59
CA VAL A 206 15.85 -6.95 -27.53
C VAL A 206 15.28 -6.15 -28.68
N THR A 207 15.65 -6.52 -29.92
CA THR A 207 15.11 -5.91 -31.14
C THR A 207 14.63 -7.03 -32.07
N GLY A 208 13.31 -7.12 -32.25
CA GLY A 208 12.68 -8.23 -32.96
C GLY A 208 13.06 -9.58 -32.35
N GLN A 209 13.73 -10.43 -33.13
CA GLN A 209 14.19 -11.78 -32.73
C GLN A 209 15.65 -11.80 -32.26
N THR A 210 16.22 -10.67 -31.88
CA THR A 210 17.63 -10.57 -31.49
C THR A 210 17.76 -10.03 -30.09
N LEU A 211 18.39 -10.81 -29.19
CA LEU A 211 18.83 -10.35 -27.87
C LEU A 211 20.29 -9.91 -27.94
N HIS A 212 20.56 -8.66 -27.64
CA HIS A 212 21.89 -8.16 -27.28
C HIS A 212 22.04 -8.26 -25.76
N LEU A 213 22.94 -9.13 -25.32
CA LEU A 213 23.19 -9.41 -23.90
C LEU A 213 24.60 -8.95 -23.54
N SER A 214 24.73 -8.16 -22.48
CA SER A 214 26.02 -7.88 -21.84
C SER A 214 26.01 -8.34 -20.39
N VAL A 215 27.11 -8.95 -19.95
CA VAL A 215 27.38 -9.23 -18.55
C VAL A 215 28.75 -8.62 -18.25
N ASP A 216 28.76 -7.61 -17.40
CA ASP A 216 29.88 -6.71 -17.19
C ASP A 216 30.36 -6.09 -18.52
N ASP A 217 31.60 -6.36 -18.93
CA ASP A 217 32.18 -5.84 -20.16
C ASP A 217 32.06 -6.83 -21.34
N ALA A 218 31.64 -8.07 -21.08
CA ALA A 218 31.46 -9.09 -22.10
C ALA A 218 30.09 -8.97 -22.76
N THR A 219 30.07 -9.02 -24.10
CA THR A 219 28.85 -8.85 -24.90
C THR A 219 28.64 -10.02 -25.85
N THR A 220 27.39 -10.37 -26.09
CA THR A 220 27.01 -11.40 -27.06
C THR A 220 25.66 -11.07 -27.69
N THR A 221 25.39 -11.71 -28.83
CA THR A 221 24.10 -11.63 -29.51
C THR A 221 23.49 -13.03 -29.59
N VAL A 222 22.25 -13.17 -29.14
CA VAL A 222 21.52 -14.43 -29.11
C VAL A 222 20.32 -14.33 -30.05
N PRO A 223 20.25 -15.16 -31.11
CA PRO A 223 19.06 -15.26 -31.93
C PRO A 223 17.94 -15.94 -31.13
N LEU A 224 16.75 -15.32 -31.12
CA LEU A 224 15.57 -15.80 -30.44
C LEU A 224 14.62 -16.52 -31.43
N PRO A 225 13.99 -17.63 -31.05
CA PRO A 225 12.97 -18.30 -31.86
C PRO A 225 11.77 -17.42 -32.27
N ALA A 226 11.40 -16.45 -31.43
CA ALA A 226 10.27 -15.54 -31.63
C ALA A 226 10.62 -14.14 -31.14
N ALA A 227 9.89 -13.14 -31.64
CA ALA A 227 10.03 -11.77 -31.16
C ALA A 227 9.46 -11.64 -29.75
N VAL A 228 10.13 -10.86 -28.90
CA VAL A 228 9.58 -10.50 -27.58
C VAL A 228 8.54 -9.41 -27.79
N PRO A 229 7.36 -9.48 -27.14
CA PRO A 229 6.35 -8.44 -27.25
C PRO A 229 6.89 -7.06 -26.85
N ASP A 230 6.39 -6.01 -27.52
CA ASP A 230 6.79 -4.62 -27.25
C ASP A 230 6.35 -4.11 -25.86
N ARG A 231 5.56 -4.90 -25.13
CA ARG A 231 5.06 -4.60 -23.80
C ARG A 231 5.09 -5.85 -22.94
N THR A 232 5.95 -5.85 -21.93
CA THR A 232 6.15 -7.00 -21.02
C THR A 232 6.30 -6.54 -19.58
N TRP A 233 5.81 -7.31 -18.64
CA TRP A 233 6.11 -7.15 -17.22
C TRP A 233 7.48 -7.73 -16.90
N LEU A 234 8.24 -6.95 -16.14
CA LEU A 234 9.56 -7.33 -15.64
C LEU A 234 9.43 -8.05 -14.30
N PHE A 235 10.11 -9.17 -14.16
CA PHE A 235 10.27 -9.88 -12.90
C PHE A 235 11.76 -10.07 -12.59
N LEU A 236 12.09 -9.87 -11.32
CA LEU A 236 13.39 -10.16 -10.74
C LEU A 236 13.20 -11.31 -9.76
N GLY A 237 14.12 -12.27 -9.73
CA GLY A 237 13.94 -13.41 -8.82
C GLY A 237 15.22 -14.12 -8.45
N ARG A 238 15.08 -14.94 -7.42
CA ARG A 238 16.09 -15.87 -6.90
C ARG A 238 15.55 -17.29 -6.94
N TYR A 239 16.42 -18.23 -7.29
CA TYR A 239 16.07 -19.64 -7.41
C TYR A 239 17.24 -20.51 -6.99
N GLY A 240 17.02 -21.35 -5.98
CA GLY A 240 18.06 -22.19 -5.41
C GLY A 240 17.47 -23.26 -4.49
N SER A 241 18.21 -24.34 -4.29
CA SER A 241 17.80 -25.45 -3.41
C SER A 241 18.09 -25.20 -1.93
N ASN A 242 19.01 -24.28 -1.61
CA ASN A 242 19.26 -23.86 -0.23
C ASN A 242 18.42 -22.63 0.09
N GLU A 243 17.52 -22.75 1.06
CA GLU A 243 16.62 -21.66 1.47
C GLU A 243 17.37 -20.50 2.13
N THR A 244 18.55 -20.74 2.70
CA THR A 244 19.35 -19.73 3.42
C THR A 244 20.37 -18.99 2.57
N ASP A 245 20.55 -19.38 1.30
CA ASP A 245 21.34 -18.54 0.39
C ASP A 245 20.66 -17.16 0.28
N VAL A 246 21.36 -16.11 -0.10
CA VAL A 246 20.73 -14.81 -0.36
C VAL A 246 21.16 -14.34 -1.73
N SER A 247 20.22 -13.90 -2.55
CA SER A 247 20.52 -13.18 -3.78
C SER A 247 20.21 -11.71 -3.60
N THR A 248 20.93 -10.84 -4.29
CA THR A 248 20.61 -9.41 -4.33
C THR A 248 20.47 -8.90 -5.75
N VAL A 249 19.66 -7.86 -5.90
CA VAL A 249 19.50 -7.06 -7.10
C VAL A 249 19.68 -5.60 -6.74
N ASP A 250 20.40 -4.88 -7.60
CA ASP A 250 20.71 -3.48 -7.43
C ASP A 250 20.74 -2.76 -8.80
N ASP A 251 20.70 -1.44 -8.81
CA ASP A 251 20.77 -0.57 -10.01
C ASP A 251 19.83 -1.03 -11.14
N LEU A 252 18.56 -1.28 -10.82
CA LEU A 252 17.59 -1.69 -11.82
C LEU A 252 17.31 -0.51 -12.77
N ALA A 253 17.43 -0.74 -14.07
CA ALA A 253 17.05 0.23 -15.09
C ALA A 253 16.23 -0.41 -16.21
N ALA A 254 15.28 0.34 -16.76
CA ALA A 254 14.56 -0.04 -17.97
C ALA A 254 14.49 1.14 -18.94
N GLY A 255 14.66 0.86 -20.25
CA GLY A 255 14.69 1.90 -21.29
C GLY A 255 13.41 2.75 -21.31
N ALA A 256 12.26 2.09 -21.16
CA ALA A 256 10.99 2.76 -20.89
C ALA A 256 10.02 1.86 -20.12
N VAL A 257 9.15 2.49 -19.34
CA VAL A 257 8.04 1.84 -18.65
C VAL A 257 6.72 2.58 -18.89
N ASP A 258 5.62 1.83 -19.04
CA ASP A 258 4.27 2.39 -19.06
C ASP A 258 3.70 2.42 -17.64
N SER A 259 3.92 3.55 -16.96
CA SER A 259 3.42 3.80 -15.60
C SER A 259 2.02 4.44 -15.57
N THR A 260 1.36 4.60 -16.73
CA THR A 260 0.08 5.33 -16.83
C THR A 260 -0.99 4.75 -15.90
N ALA A 261 -1.04 3.42 -15.81
CA ALA A 261 -1.99 2.72 -14.95
C ALA A 261 -1.69 2.86 -13.45
N LEU A 262 -0.50 3.32 -13.05
CA LEU A 262 -0.09 3.52 -11.66
C LEU A 262 -0.29 4.96 -11.19
N ARG A 263 -0.49 5.90 -12.10
CA ARG A 263 -0.71 7.31 -11.77
C ARG A 263 -2.17 7.60 -11.49
N ARG A 264 -2.41 8.69 -10.78
CA ARG A 264 -3.77 9.20 -10.59
C ARG A 264 -4.34 9.63 -11.94
N PRO A 265 -5.63 9.36 -12.21
CA PRO A 265 -6.28 9.91 -13.40
C PRO A 265 -6.22 11.44 -13.36
N ALA A 266 -6.08 12.06 -14.54
CA ALA A 266 -6.19 13.52 -14.66
C ALA A 266 -7.55 13.99 -14.10
N GLY A 267 -7.52 15.00 -13.24
CA GLY A 267 -8.72 15.52 -12.56
C GLY A 267 -9.05 14.82 -11.23
N SER A 268 -8.31 13.78 -10.83
CA SER A 268 -8.39 13.28 -9.46
C SER A 268 -7.82 14.30 -8.47
N HIS A 269 -8.53 14.52 -7.36
CA HIS A 269 -8.11 15.39 -6.26
C HIS A 269 -7.48 14.62 -5.09
N LEU A 270 -7.37 13.28 -5.21
CA LEU A 270 -6.76 12.45 -4.18
C LEU A 270 -5.30 12.81 -4.00
N ARG A 271 -4.93 13.24 -2.80
CA ARG A 271 -3.56 13.60 -2.44
C ARG A 271 -3.18 13.21 -1.03
N TYR A 272 -4.15 12.76 -0.24
CA TYR A 272 -3.91 12.25 1.10
C TYR A 272 -4.10 10.74 1.17
N THR A 273 -3.16 10.10 1.83
CA THR A 273 -3.26 8.71 2.25
C THR A 273 -2.62 8.58 3.61
N GLY A 274 -3.14 7.67 4.43
CA GLY A 274 -2.52 7.36 5.71
C GLY A 274 -3.46 6.57 6.58
N TYR A 275 -3.23 6.60 7.87
CA TYR A 275 -3.79 5.59 8.76
C TYR A 275 -4.60 6.20 9.89
N PHE A 276 -5.82 5.69 10.07
CA PHE A 276 -6.53 5.87 11.32
C PHE A 276 -5.75 5.21 12.45
N ALA A 277 -5.66 5.90 13.58
CA ALA A 277 -5.07 5.40 14.81
C ALA A 277 -3.59 4.99 14.68
N ALA A 278 -2.80 5.56 13.75
CA ALA A 278 -1.34 5.37 13.67
C ALA A 278 -0.63 5.53 15.02
N ARG A 279 -1.22 6.36 15.89
CA ARG A 279 -0.98 6.28 17.33
C ARG A 279 -2.30 6.46 18.07
N GLN A 280 -2.81 5.41 18.73
CA GLN A 280 -4.08 5.47 19.45
C GLN A 280 -3.92 5.68 20.95
N THR A 281 -3.09 4.87 21.58
CA THR A 281 -2.83 4.86 23.03
C THR A 281 -1.41 4.40 23.27
N ARG A 282 -0.87 4.61 24.48
CA ARG A 282 0.43 4.04 24.88
C ARG A 282 0.55 2.53 24.60
N ASP A 283 -0.47 1.78 24.98
CA ASP A 283 -0.46 0.31 24.86
C ASP A 283 -0.72 -0.13 23.41
N GLY A 284 -1.34 0.74 22.60
CA GLY A 284 -1.52 0.58 21.17
C GLY A 284 -0.27 0.87 20.33
N GLY A 285 0.83 1.33 20.93
CA GLY A 285 2.07 1.65 20.22
C GLY A 285 2.02 2.96 19.42
N ASN A 286 3.14 3.27 18.77
CA ASN A 286 3.28 4.35 17.80
C ASN A 286 3.81 3.78 16.49
N HIS A 287 2.99 3.87 15.44
CA HIS A 287 3.24 3.30 14.11
C HIS A 287 3.57 4.39 13.07
N LEU A 288 3.85 5.63 13.50
CA LEU A 288 4.20 6.71 12.57
C LEU A 288 5.47 6.39 11.77
N ASP A 289 6.50 5.83 12.41
CA ASP A 289 7.74 5.45 11.72
C ASP A 289 7.52 4.25 10.77
N GLU A 290 6.56 3.38 11.08
CA GLU A 290 6.21 2.21 10.26
C GLU A 290 5.54 2.62 8.94
N VAL A 291 4.80 3.74 8.95
CA VAL A 291 4.01 4.19 7.80
C VAL A 291 4.58 5.42 7.10
N ALA A 292 5.63 6.04 7.64
CA ALA A 292 6.16 7.33 7.19
C ALA A 292 6.48 7.42 5.69
N GLY A 293 6.92 6.34 5.04
CA GLY A 293 7.21 6.36 3.61
C GLY A 293 6.04 5.95 2.70
N ARG A 294 4.87 5.65 3.28
CA ARG A 294 3.62 5.32 2.57
C ARG A 294 2.37 6.04 3.11
N SER A 295 2.57 7.13 3.86
CA SER A 295 1.49 8.00 4.34
C SER A 295 1.91 9.47 4.30
N ASN A 296 0.94 10.36 4.19
CA ASN A 296 1.10 11.79 4.40
C ASN A 296 -0.05 12.41 5.21
N LEU A 297 -0.95 11.59 5.77
CA LEU A 297 -2.03 12.03 6.65
C LEU A 297 -2.44 10.94 7.65
N ASP A 298 -1.95 11.02 8.88
CA ASP A 298 -2.13 9.98 9.91
C ASP A 298 -2.86 10.49 11.15
N PHE A 299 -3.77 9.69 11.69
CA PHE A 299 -4.47 10.00 12.93
C PHE A 299 -3.64 9.66 14.16
N VAL A 300 -3.50 10.66 15.03
CA VAL A 300 -2.72 10.57 16.27
C VAL A 300 -3.57 11.08 17.42
N THR A 301 -3.78 10.23 18.42
CA THR A 301 -4.29 10.64 19.73
C THR A 301 -3.10 10.94 20.61
N ILE A 302 -2.90 12.15 21.11
CA ILE A 302 -1.80 12.44 22.06
C ILE A 302 -2.24 12.42 23.52
N SER A 303 -3.52 12.16 23.77
CA SER A 303 -4.12 12.15 25.10
C SER A 303 -4.22 10.74 25.63
N ASP A 304 -3.18 10.29 26.35
CA ASP A 304 -3.26 9.03 27.11
C ASP A 304 -4.08 9.20 28.38
N ALA A 305 -4.51 8.08 28.94
CA ALA A 305 -5.25 8.06 30.21
C ALA A 305 -4.45 8.68 31.39
N ASP A 306 -3.12 8.68 31.33
CA ASP A 306 -2.25 9.19 32.39
C ASP A 306 -1.69 10.59 32.14
N LYS A 307 -1.39 10.97 30.89
CA LYS A 307 -0.87 12.30 30.53
C LYS A 307 -0.88 12.54 29.02
N TYR A 308 -0.72 13.80 28.61
CA TYR A 308 -0.47 14.16 27.22
C TYR A 308 0.92 13.73 26.74
N ARG A 309 1.04 13.50 25.43
CA ARG A 309 2.23 13.02 24.70
C ARG A 309 2.48 13.85 23.43
N PRO A 310 2.54 15.19 23.49
CA PRO A 310 2.71 16.00 22.30
C PRO A 310 4.06 15.74 21.59
N GLU A 311 5.06 15.20 22.29
CA GLU A 311 6.36 14.80 21.72
C GLU A 311 6.26 13.77 20.60
N GLU A 312 5.20 12.95 20.55
CA GLU A 312 5.01 11.97 19.47
C GLU A 312 4.79 12.65 18.11
N LEU A 313 4.32 13.91 18.10
CA LEU A 313 4.14 14.69 16.88
C LEU A 313 5.47 15.05 16.18
N GLN A 314 6.61 14.90 16.85
CA GLN A 314 7.93 15.09 16.22
C GLN A 314 8.20 14.09 15.09
N ARG A 315 7.53 12.92 15.13
CA ARG A 315 7.65 11.87 14.11
C ARG A 315 6.79 12.12 12.88
N CYS A 316 5.83 13.03 12.97
CA CYS A 316 5.01 13.43 11.84
C CYS A 316 5.86 14.23 10.84
N ALA A 317 5.64 14.00 9.54
CA ALA A 317 6.09 14.92 8.52
C ALA A 317 5.36 16.29 8.65
N PRO A 318 5.88 17.37 8.03
CA PRO A 318 5.16 18.64 7.99
C PRO A 318 3.74 18.46 7.48
N LYS A 319 2.75 18.95 8.24
CA LYS A 319 1.33 18.87 7.91
C LYS A 319 0.83 17.46 7.58
N SER A 320 1.28 16.45 8.32
CA SER A 320 0.90 15.05 8.09
C SER A 320 0.07 14.41 9.20
N CYS A 321 -0.18 15.08 10.33
CA CYS A 321 -0.91 14.47 11.44
C CYS A 321 -2.28 15.10 11.70
N VAL A 322 -3.30 14.25 11.82
CA VAL A 322 -4.64 14.60 12.30
C VAL A 322 -4.69 14.31 13.80
N VAL A 323 -4.75 15.36 14.62
CA VAL A 323 -4.78 15.20 16.08
C VAL A 323 -6.21 14.96 16.55
N TYR A 324 -6.44 13.82 17.17
CA TYR A 324 -7.73 13.50 17.79
C TYR A 324 -7.94 14.29 19.09
N THR A 325 -9.10 14.96 19.22
CA THR A 325 -9.43 15.86 20.34
C THR A 325 -10.68 15.43 21.14
N GLY A 326 -11.24 14.26 20.82
CA GLY A 326 -12.53 13.84 21.37
C GLY A 326 -12.49 13.58 22.87
N ASN A 327 -11.33 13.19 23.40
CA ASN A 327 -11.11 12.97 24.82
C ASN A 327 -11.16 14.27 25.64
N GLU A 328 -10.91 15.41 25.00
CA GLU A 328 -10.93 16.74 25.63
C GLU A 328 -12.34 17.31 25.64
N PHE A 329 -13.09 17.06 24.56
CA PHE A 329 -14.40 17.63 24.35
C PHE A 329 -15.53 16.79 24.93
N PHE A 330 -15.52 15.46 24.81
CA PHE A 330 -16.71 14.63 25.01
C PHE A 330 -16.58 13.62 26.15
N GLN A 331 -17.64 13.52 26.95
CA GLN A 331 -17.78 12.51 28.00
C GLN A 331 -18.64 11.35 27.51
N CYS A 332 -18.03 10.40 26.81
CA CYS A 332 -18.76 9.27 26.22
C CYS A 332 -19.19 8.21 27.24
N SER A 333 -20.42 7.73 27.06
CA SER A 333 -21.03 6.57 27.72
C SER A 333 -21.59 5.61 26.65
N SER A 334 -22.19 4.50 27.07
CA SER A 334 -22.80 3.56 26.12
C SER A 334 -24.04 4.09 25.39
N THR A 335 -24.60 5.23 25.80
CA THR A 335 -25.84 5.78 25.23
C THR A 335 -25.73 7.24 24.77
N ALA A 336 -24.66 7.95 25.13
CA ALA A 336 -24.48 9.35 24.78
C ALA A 336 -23.04 9.81 24.95
N CYS A 337 -22.65 10.79 24.14
CA CYS A 337 -21.40 11.54 24.25
C CYS A 337 -21.69 13.05 24.37
N PRO A 338 -22.16 13.55 25.53
CA PRO A 338 -22.29 14.98 25.76
C PRO A 338 -20.92 15.68 25.84
N LEU A 339 -20.91 16.99 25.58
CA LEU A 339 -19.75 17.83 25.82
C LEU A 339 -19.43 17.89 27.32
N TYR A 340 -18.13 17.87 27.68
CA TYR A 340 -17.70 18.16 29.04
C TYR A 340 -18.12 19.58 29.44
N PRO A 341 -18.64 19.80 30.67
CA PRO A 341 -18.95 21.15 31.15
C PRO A 341 -17.75 22.09 31.15
N ASN A 342 -16.53 21.54 31.27
CA ASN A 342 -15.26 22.27 31.23
C ASN A 342 -14.45 21.99 29.94
N ALA A 343 -15.13 21.63 28.84
CA ALA A 343 -14.49 21.32 27.55
C ALA A 343 -13.54 22.43 27.06
N ALA A 344 -13.87 23.71 27.26
CA ALA A 344 -13.01 24.83 26.88
C ALA A 344 -11.66 24.82 27.63
N ASP A 345 -11.65 24.52 28.93
CA ASP A 345 -10.43 24.46 29.75
C ASP A 345 -9.57 23.24 29.38
N ARG A 346 -10.23 22.10 29.12
CA ARG A 346 -9.59 20.87 28.66
C ARG A 346 -8.91 21.09 27.31
N TRP A 347 -9.62 21.70 26.36
CA TRP A 347 -9.07 22.10 25.06
C TRP A 347 -7.92 23.09 25.21
N ALA A 348 -8.05 24.13 26.02
CA ALA A 348 -6.98 25.10 26.23
C ALA A 348 -5.70 24.44 26.74
N THR A 349 -5.82 23.42 27.60
CA THR A 349 -4.67 22.64 28.07
C THR A 349 -4.02 21.87 26.93
N LEU A 350 -4.79 21.12 26.12
CA LEU A 350 -4.26 20.38 24.97
C LEU A 350 -3.64 21.32 23.92
N ALA A 351 -4.31 22.44 23.63
CA ALA A 351 -3.85 23.46 22.69
C ALA A 351 -2.43 23.95 23.06
N GLU A 352 -2.20 24.32 24.32
CA GLU A 352 -0.85 24.72 24.74
C GLU A 352 0.20 23.61 24.57
N GLN A 353 -0.18 22.34 24.74
CA GLN A 353 0.73 21.21 24.52
C GLN A 353 1.12 21.02 23.04
N VAL A 354 0.20 21.26 22.11
CA VAL A 354 0.45 21.07 20.66
C VAL A 354 1.04 22.31 19.98
N ARG A 355 1.00 23.48 20.62
CA ARG A 355 1.52 24.75 20.08
C ARG A 355 2.95 24.63 19.50
N PRO A 356 3.90 23.88 20.07
CA PRO A 356 5.24 23.72 19.50
C PRO A 356 5.30 22.88 18.21
N TYR A 357 4.22 22.18 17.86
CA TYR A 357 4.16 21.18 16.78
C TYR A 357 3.11 21.51 15.71
N LEU A 358 2.61 22.75 15.66
CA LEU A 358 1.56 23.14 14.70
C LEU A 358 1.98 23.00 13.24
N ASP A 359 3.28 23.02 12.93
CA ASP A 359 3.84 22.75 11.60
C ASP A 359 3.64 21.28 11.17
N ARG A 360 3.45 20.37 12.13
CA ARG A 360 3.22 18.93 11.90
C ARG A 360 1.74 18.57 11.79
N ILE A 361 0.86 19.42 12.31
CA ILE A 361 -0.58 19.17 12.35
C ILE A 361 -1.24 19.61 11.05
N ALA A 362 -1.84 18.62 10.37
CA ALA A 362 -2.67 18.78 9.18
C ALA A 362 -4.10 19.21 9.54
N ALA A 363 -4.66 18.61 10.60
CA ALA A 363 -6.01 18.90 11.07
C ALA A 363 -6.21 18.52 12.54
N PHE A 364 -7.29 18.99 13.14
CA PHE A 364 -7.83 18.46 14.39
C PHE A 364 -9.12 17.69 14.12
N SER A 365 -9.22 16.45 14.59
CA SER A 365 -10.45 15.67 14.54
C SER A 365 -11.23 15.84 15.84
N VAL A 366 -12.51 16.18 15.76
CA VAL A 366 -13.35 16.45 16.94
C VAL A 366 -13.66 15.19 17.75
N LEU A 367 -14.63 14.39 17.33
CA LEU A 367 -15.01 13.12 17.92
C LEU A 367 -15.17 12.14 16.76
N ASP A 368 -14.81 10.89 17.01
CA ASP A 368 -14.99 9.80 16.07
C ASP A 368 -16.45 9.35 16.10
N GLU A 369 -17.15 9.42 14.97
CA GLU A 369 -18.54 9.02 14.81
C GLU A 369 -19.53 9.73 15.77
N PRO A 370 -19.53 11.08 15.84
CA PRO A 370 -20.23 11.78 16.91
C PRO A 370 -21.73 11.54 16.91
N TYR A 371 -22.40 11.59 15.75
CA TYR A 371 -23.86 11.41 15.71
C TYR A 371 -24.26 9.95 15.89
N TRP A 372 -23.46 9.02 15.38
CA TRP A 372 -23.62 7.60 15.71
C TRP A 372 -23.52 7.35 17.23
N ARG A 373 -22.66 8.10 17.91
CA ARG A 373 -22.49 8.07 19.38
C ARG A 373 -23.41 9.02 20.15
N HIS A 374 -24.43 9.54 19.48
CA HIS A 374 -25.46 10.39 20.05
C HIS A 374 -24.94 11.71 20.67
N ALA A 375 -23.83 12.25 20.18
CA ALA A 375 -23.47 13.64 20.42
C ALA A 375 -24.47 14.56 19.68
N SER A 376 -24.81 15.71 20.25
CA SER A 376 -25.71 16.67 19.60
C SER A 376 -24.97 17.48 18.52
N TYR A 377 -25.70 18.01 17.55
CA TYR A 377 -25.14 18.95 16.56
C TYR A 377 -24.47 20.16 17.25
N ASP A 378 -25.10 20.71 18.29
CA ASP A 378 -24.61 21.88 19.00
C ASP A 378 -23.31 21.59 19.77
N ASP A 379 -23.16 20.38 20.33
CA ASP A 379 -21.91 19.97 20.99
C ASP A 379 -20.75 19.85 19.99
N VAL A 380 -21.00 19.25 18.81
CA VAL A 380 -20.01 19.14 17.72
C VAL A 380 -19.67 20.51 17.15
N ALA A 381 -20.66 21.39 16.97
CA ALA A 381 -20.43 22.77 16.52
C ALA A 381 -19.61 23.56 17.55
N THR A 382 -19.89 23.37 18.83
CA THR A 382 -19.16 24.04 19.93
C THR A 382 -17.70 23.61 19.97
N SER A 383 -17.41 22.30 19.87
CA SER A 383 -16.03 21.81 19.87
C SER A 383 -15.26 22.27 18.62
N ALA A 384 -15.84 22.18 17.42
CA ALA A 384 -15.24 22.68 16.19
C ALA A 384 -14.95 24.20 16.28
N ASN A 385 -15.88 24.98 16.82
CA ASN A 385 -15.70 26.42 17.01
C ASN A 385 -14.59 26.76 18.00
N LEU A 386 -14.43 25.98 19.08
CA LEU A 386 -13.31 26.16 20.01
C LEU A 386 -11.96 25.92 19.33
N VAL A 387 -11.86 24.92 18.45
CA VAL A 387 -10.64 24.68 17.67
C VAL A 387 -10.38 25.84 16.71
N LYS A 388 -11.36 26.23 15.87
CA LYS A 388 -11.17 27.33 14.90
C LYS A 388 -10.86 28.67 15.56
N LYS A 389 -11.37 28.93 16.76
CA LYS A 389 -11.03 30.15 17.52
C LYS A 389 -9.57 30.16 17.96
N THR A 390 -9.02 29.00 18.33
CA THR A 390 -7.63 28.87 18.79
C THR A 390 -6.64 28.77 17.62
N TYR A 391 -6.97 28.00 16.59
CA TYR A 391 -6.15 27.73 15.41
C TYR A 391 -6.98 27.91 14.13
N PRO A 392 -7.22 29.15 13.69
CA PRO A 392 -8.11 29.44 12.55
C PRO A 392 -7.63 28.83 11.23
N ASP A 393 -6.31 28.67 11.08
CA ASP A 393 -5.67 28.20 9.85
C ASP A 393 -5.48 26.68 9.80
N ILE A 394 -5.83 25.95 10.86
CA ILE A 394 -5.75 24.49 10.88
C ILE A 394 -7.16 23.92 10.63
N PRO A 395 -7.31 23.04 9.62
CA PRO A 395 -8.56 22.35 9.35
C PRO A 395 -9.14 21.61 10.57
N VAL A 396 -10.47 21.64 10.69
CA VAL A 396 -11.22 20.76 11.58
C VAL A 396 -11.84 19.64 10.76
N LEU A 397 -11.60 18.39 11.17
CA LEU A 397 -12.14 17.19 10.56
C LEU A 397 -13.28 16.59 11.40
N LEU A 398 -14.36 16.23 10.72
CA LEU A 398 -15.49 15.44 11.25
C LEU A 398 -15.50 14.07 10.57
N ASN A 399 -15.20 13.00 11.30
CA ASN A 399 -15.38 11.62 10.83
C ASN A 399 -16.69 11.07 11.39
N GLU A 400 -17.60 10.59 10.53
CA GLU A 400 -18.87 10.01 10.94
C GLU A 400 -18.99 8.54 10.54
N ALA A 401 -19.78 7.74 11.27
CA ALA A 401 -20.10 6.40 10.82
C ALA A 401 -21.03 6.46 9.59
N GLY A 402 -20.74 5.68 8.55
CA GLY A 402 -21.54 5.63 7.32
C GLY A 402 -23.06 5.47 7.53
N PRO A 403 -23.56 4.66 8.47
CA PRO A 403 -24.99 4.58 8.77
C PRO A 403 -25.64 5.90 9.23
N ALA A 404 -24.86 6.84 9.80
CA ALA A 404 -25.35 8.15 10.23
C ALA A 404 -25.30 9.20 9.10
N VAL A 405 -24.62 8.91 7.98
CA VAL A 405 -24.64 9.72 6.77
C VAL A 405 -25.96 9.49 6.02
N THR A 406 -26.99 10.21 6.45
CA THR A 406 -28.36 10.14 5.91
C THR A 406 -28.75 11.45 5.21
N ASP A 407 -29.93 11.52 4.60
CA ASP A 407 -30.45 12.76 4.01
C ASP A 407 -30.74 13.89 5.02
N THR A 408 -30.56 13.61 6.31
CA THR A 408 -30.68 14.61 7.40
C THR A 408 -29.34 14.93 8.06
N PHE A 409 -28.24 14.35 7.56
CA PHE A 409 -26.90 14.61 8.07
C PHE A 409 -26.57 16.11 7.92
N ARG A 410 -25.98 16.68 8.96
CA ARG A 410 -25.60 18.09 9.01
C ARG A 410 -24.17 18.22 9.47
N VAL A 411 -23.45 19.16 8.88
CA VAL A 411 -22.07 19.47 9.23
C VAL A 411 -21.99 20.91 9.73
N PRO A 412 -21.38 21.17 10.90
CA PRO A 412 -21.13 22.53 11.37
C PRO A 412 -20.35 23.37 10.36
N ASP A 413 -20.59 24.68 10.36
CA ASP A 413 -19.92 25.60 9.43
C ASP A 413 -18.40 25.67 9.67
N GLN A 414 -17.96 25.40 10.89
CA GLN A 414 -16.58 25.42 11.35
C GLN A 414 -15.78 24.17 10.96
N VAL A 415 -16.44 23.13 10.42
CA VAL A 415 -15.78 21.92 9.95
C VAL A 415 -15.27 22.14 8.52
N ASP A 416 -13.98 21.90 8.31
CA ASP A 416 -13.30 22.08 7.03
C ASP A 416 -13.23 20.77 6.25
N TRP A 417 -13.05 19.63 6.92
CA TRP A 417 -12.94 18.30 6.30
C TRP A 417 -14.03 17.37 6.84
N VAL A 418 -14.61 16.56 5.97
CA VAL A 418 -15.65 15.60 6.35
C VAL A 418 -15.28 14.22 5.84
N ALA A 419 -15.46 13.22 6.69
CA ALA A 419 -15.17 11.85 6.36
C ALA A 419 -16.28 10.92 6.82
N PHE A 420 -16.29 9.71 6.29
CA PHE A 420 -16.96 8.61 6.96
C PHE A 420 -16.16 7.32 6.91
N ASP A 421 -16.34 6.49 7.93
CA ASP A 421 -15.98 5.09 7.90
C ASP A 421 -17.21 4.20 7.79
N TRP A 422 -17.13 3.14 6.99
CA TRP A 422 -18.19 2.15 6.96
C TRP A 422 -17.68 0.78 6.54
N TYR A 423 -17.24 0.04 7.53
CA TYR A 423 -16.68 -1.27 7.30
C TYR A 423 -17.73 -2.32 6.94
N CYS A 424 -17.26 -3.39 6.31
CA CYS A 424 -18.05 -4.56 5.94
C CYS A 424 -19.18 -4.26 4.94
N GLN A 425 -19.04 -3.20 4.13
CA GLN A 425 -20.03 -2.84 3.13
C GLN A 425 -19.56 -3.15 1.72
N SER A 426 -20.52 -3.30 0.81
CA SER A 426 -20.20 -3.41 -0.61
C SER A 426 -19.71 -2.06 -1.16
N PRO A 427 -18.88 -2.06 -2.22
CA PRO A 427 -18.47 -0.85 -2.91
C PRO A 427 -19.65 0.02 -3.33
N THR A 428 -20.72 -0.59 -3.86
CA THR A 428 -21.94 0.13 -4.25
C THR A 428 -22.58 0.90 -3.09
N ARG A 429 -22.48 0.37 -1.86
CA ARG A 429 -23.03 1.06 -0.69
C ARG A 429 -22.12 2.18 -0.22
N ILE A 430 -20.80 2.00 -0.27
CA ILE A 430 -19.82 3.07 -0.01
C ILE A 430 -20.06 4.23 -0.97
N ASP A 431 -20.15 3.93 -2.27
CA ASP A 431 -20.42 4.90 -3.35
C ASP A 431 -21.72 5.68 -3.12
N ALA A 432 -22.84 4.98 -2.85
CA ALA A 432 -24.13 5.61 -2.55
C ALA A 432 -24.12 6.46 -1.26
N THR A 433 -23.28 6.10 -0.29
CA THR A 433 -23.12 6.87 0.95
C THR A 433 -22.31 8.14 0.69
N LEU A 434 -21.27 8.05 -0.13
CA LEU A 434 -20.50 9.21 -0.57
C LEU A 434 -21.34 10.18 -1.38
N ASP A 435 -22.17 9.69 -2.30
CA ASP A 435 -23.19 10.49 -3.01
C ASP A 435 -24.10 11.25 -2.03
N THR A 436 -24.52 10.59 -0.95
CA THR A 436 -25.34 11.21 0.09
C THR A 436 -24.56 12.27 0.85
N LEU A 437 -23.31 11.99 1.21
CA LEU A 437 -22.42 12.96 1.85
C LEU A 437 -22.24 14.20 0.96
N GLU A 438 -21.95 14.03 -0.33
CA GLU A 438 -21.75 15.14 -1.27
C GLU A 438 -22.97 16.04 -1.38
N ARG A 439 -24.19 15.48 -1.36
CA ARG A 439 -25.44 16.24 -1.35
C ARG A 439 -25.65 17.03 -0.05
N GLN A 440 -25.34 16.41 1.10
CA GLN A 440 -25.58 17.01 2.41
C GLN A 440 -24.48 17.96 2.87
N VAL A 441 -23.31 17.89 2.25
CA VAL A 441 -22.14 18.71 2.55
C VAL A 441 -21.92 19.64 1.37
N PRO A 442 -22.46 20.88 1.37
CA PRO A 442 -22.30 21.81 0.26
C PRO A 442 -20.84 22.01 -0.08
N ASP A 443 -20.56 22.10 -1.38
CA ASP A 443 -19.25 22.52 -1.86
C ASP A 443 -19.02 23.98 -1.48
N ARG A 444 -18.23 24.17 -0.44
CA ARG A 444 -17.71 25.47 -0.01
C ARG A 444 -16.23 25.43 -0.31
N ALA A 445 -15.67 26.54 -0.80
CA ALA A 445 -14.26 26.64 -1.17
C ALA A 445 -13.37 26.00 -0.10
N GLY A 446 -12.77 24.85 -0.44
CA GLY A 446 -11.85 24.10 0.42
C GLY A 446 -12.44 23.00 1.30
N ARG A 447 -13.75 22.69 1.22
CA ARG A 447 -14.33 21.57 1.99
C ARG A 447 -14.11 20.24 1.31
N GLU A 448 -13.28 19.42 1.94
CA GLU A 448 -12.77 18.17 1.37
C GLU A 448 -13.40 16.94 2.01
N LEU A 449 -13.51 15.89 1.20
CA LEU A 449 -14.07 14.62 1.62
C LEU A 449 -12.99 13.55 1.75
N PHE A 450 -13.19 12.64 2.70
CA PHE A 450 -12.29 11.51 2.92
C PHE A 450 -13.10 10.23 3.09
N LEU A 451 -12.55 9.11 2.65
CA LEU A 451 -13.10 7.78 2.95
C LEU A 451 -12.13 7.03 3.85
N PHE A 452 -12.70 6.20 4.72
CA PHE A 452 -11.95 5.29 5.55
C PHE A 452 -12.17 3.85 5.06
N ALA A 453 -11.09 3.18 4.68
CA ALA A 453 -11.10 1.83 4.13
C ALA A 453 -10.49 0.82 5.10
N GLU A 454 -10.90 -0.44 4.98
CA GLU A 454 -10.27 -1.55 5.70
C GLU A 454 -8.82 -1.78 5.26
N ALA A 455 -7.88 -1.79 6.20
CA ALA A 455 -6.49 -2.20 5.93
C ALA A 455 -6.29 -3.71 6.09
N THR A 456 -7.16 -4.38 6.87
CA THR A 456 -7.08 -5.81 7.20
C THR A 456 -8.47 -6.44 7.30
N PRO A 457 -8.57 -7.79 7.30
CA PRO A 457 -9.82 -8.49 7.57
C PRO A 457 -10.38 -8.16 8.96
N ILE A 458 -11.48 -7.41 9.00
CA ILE A 458 -12.18 -7.06 10.25
C ILE A 458 -13.60 -7.63 10.30
N CYS A 459 -14.12 -8.11 9.17
CA CYS A 459 -15.47 -8.65 9.04
C CYS A 459 -15.45 -10.18 8.93
N ALA A 460 -16.52 -10.82 9.40
CA ALA A 460 -16.68 -12.26 9.22
C ALA A 460 -16.65 -12.64 7.72
N GLY A 461 -15.76 -13.57 7.36
CA GLY A 461 -15.60 -14.05 5.99
C GLY A 461 -14.69 -13.20 5.10
N GLN A 462 -14.18 -12.07 5.57
CA GLN A 462 -13.10 -11.37 4.87
C GLN A 462 -11.82 -12.20 4.88
N THR A 463 -11.15 -12.23 3.75
CA THR A 463 -9.80 -12.75 3.58
C THR A 463 -8.84 -11.62 3.24
N ASP A 464 -7.55 -11.84 3.43
CA ASP A 464 -6.49 -10.92 2.99
C ASP A 464 -6.66 -10.52 1.51
N GLN A 465 -6.94 -11.50 0.65
CA GLN A 465 -7.21 -11.26 -0.77
C GLN A 465 -8.44 -10.37 -1.00
N SER A 466 -9.52 -10.56 -0.25
CA SER A 466 -10.74 -9.75 -0.39
C SER A 466 -10.54 -8.30 0.05
N VAL A 467 -9.73 -8.06 1.08
CA VAL A 467 -9.41 -6.72 1.56
C VAL A 467 -8.48 -5.99 0.59
N ALA A 468 -7.46 -6.68 0.08
CA ALA A 468 -6.60 -6.17 -0.99
C ALA A 468 -7.42 -5.73 -2.23
N ALA A 469 -8.41 -6.52 -2.64
CA ALA A 469 -9.33 -6.17 -3.72
C ALA A 469 -10.27 -5.00 -3.36
N GLY A 470 -10.71 -4.93 -2.10
CA GLY A 470 -11.53 -3.85 -1.56
C GLY A 470 -10.81 -2.51 -1.60
N LEU A 471 -9.53 -2.44 -1.23
CA LEU A 471 -8.72 -1.22 -1.29
C LEU A 471 -8.68 -0.60 -2.70
N ASP A 472 -8.56 -1.44 -3.73
CA ASP A 472 -8.62 -1.00 -5.12
C ASP A 472 -10.03 -0.52 -5.53
N GLN A 473 -11.09 -1.04 -4.91
CA GLN A 473 -12.46 -0.53 -5.08
C GLN A 473 -12.65 0.83 -4.41
N TYR A 474 -12.18 1.03 -3.17
CA TYR A 474 -12.20 2.34 -2.50
C TYR A 474 -11.43 3.39 -3.30
N ARG A 475 -10.25 3.04 -3.84
CA ARG A 475 -9.50 3.89 -4.75
C ARG A 475 -10.32 4.34 -5.95
N ARG A 476 -10.97 3.42 -6.66
CA ARG A 476 -11.80 3.77 -7.82
C ARG A 476 -12.96 4.69 -7.47
N ILE A 477 -13.64 4.42 -6.35
CA ILE A 477 -14.71 5.30 -5.85
C ILE A 477 -14.14 6.69 -5.59
N ALA A 478 -13.07 6.78 -4.81
CA ALA A 478 -12.45 8.05 -4.46
C ALA A 478 -11.95 8.85 -5.68
N GLU A 479 -11.41 8.18 -6.71
CA GLU A 479 -11.02 8.82 -7.98
C GLU A 479 -12.22 9.27 -8.83
N ALA A 480 -13.38 8.62 -8.70
CA ALA A 480 -14.61 8.96 -9.42
C ALA A 480 -15.35 10.16 -8.81
N HIS A 481 -15.03 10.53 -7.56
CA HIS A 481 -15.63 11.65 -6.83
C HIS A 481 -14.62 12.79 -6.64
N PRO A 482 -14.65 13.87 -7.46
CA PRO A 482 -13.64 14.92 -7.45
C PRO A 482 -13.48 15.68 -6.12
N ARG A 483 -14.43 15.56 -5.20
CA ARG A 483 -14.33 16.19 -3.87
C ARG A 483 -13.57 15.35 -2.85
N VAL A 484 -13.31 14.08 -3.14
CA VAL A 484 -12.53 13.22 -2.27
C VAL A 484 -11.06 13.58 -2.40
N ALA A 485 -10.49 14.07 -1.29
CA ALA A 485 -9.10 14.48 -1.20
C ALA A 485 -8.20 13.38 -0.64
N GLY A 486 -8.77 12.39 0.05
CA GLY A 486 -7.96 11.33 0.64
C GLY A 486 -8.66 10.03 0.99
N LEU A 487 -7.82 9.01 1.16
CA LEU A 487 -8.18 7.68 1.63
C LEU A 487 -7.39 7.37 2.89
N LEU A 488 -8.10 7.21 4.00
CA LEU A 488 -7.52 6.83 5.27
C LEU A 488 -7.78 5.35 5.53
N LEU A 489 -6.81 4.65 6.08
CA LEU A 489 -6.85 3.21 6.25
C LEU A 489 -7.05 2.90 7.72
N PHE A 490 -8.02 2.05 8.05
CA PHE A 490 -8.23 1.64 9.43
C PHE A 490 -7.03 0.81 9.91
N GLY A 491 -6.23 1.38 10.82
CA GLY A 491 -4.92 0.84 11.17
C GLY A 491 -4.95 -0.64 11.56
N PRO A 492 -4.05 -1.48 11.01
CA PRO A 492 -3.98 -2.91 11.32
C PRO A 492 -3.81 -3.24 12.82
N TRP A 493 -3.21 -2.32 13.57
CA TRP A 493 -2.89 -2.42 15.00
C TRP A 493 -4.04 -2.01 15.94
N THR A 494 -5.19 -1.59 15.41
CA THR A 494 -6.34 -1.13 16.21
C THR A 494 -6.98 -2.22 17.07
N GLY A 495 -6.66 -3.49 16.85
CA GLY A 495 -7.18 -4.58 17.67
C GLY A 495 -8.60 -5.03 17.30
N VAL A 496 -9.13 -4.61 16.15
CA VAL A 496 -10.48 -4.98 15.68
C VAL A 496 -10.40 -6.15 14.71
N GLY A 497 -11.36 -7.07 14.78
CA GLY A 497 -11.50 -8.22 13.88
C GLY A 497 -11.48 -9.58 14.61
N PRO A 498 -11.98 -10.65 13.96
CA PRO A 498 -12.14 -11.97 14.58
C PRO A 498 -10.82 -12.62 15.02
N ASP A 499 -9.71 -12.29 14.34
CA ASP A 499 -8.38 -12.84 14.59
C ASP A 499 -7.42 -11.81 15.19
N SER A 500 -7.94 -10.65 15.62
CA SER A 500 -7.09 -9.57 16.09
C SER A 500 -6.39 -9.93 17.41
N PRO A 501 -5.06 -9.83 17.49
CA PRO A 501 -4.29 -10.20 18.69
C PRO A 501 -4.47 -9.22 19.87
N GLY A 502 -5.33 -8.21 19.70
CA GLY A 502 -5.57 -7.09 20.60
C GLY A 502 -4.85 -5.81 20.13
N PRO A 503 -5.20 -4.63 20.69
CA PRO A 503 -4.56 -3.36 20.34
C PRO A 503 -3.04 -3.39 20.51
N GLY A 504 -2.31 -2.72 19.61
CA GLY A 504 -0.86 -2.50 19.71
C GLY A 504 0.02 -3.70 19.35
N LYS A 505 -0.58 -4.79 18.88
CA LYS A 505 0.18 -5.88 18.28
C LYS A 505 0.09 -5.76 16.76
N PRO A 506 1.24 -5.67 16.05
CA PRO A 506 1.24 -5.63 14.61
C PRO A 506 0.53 -6.87 14.04
N THR A 507 -0.58 -6.66 13.34
CA THR A 507 -1.17 -7.61 12.41
C THR A 507 -0.63 -7.57 10.97
N PRO A 508 0.13 -6.56 10.49
CA PRO A 508 0.40 -6.46 9.06
C PRO A 508 1.11 -7.68 8.41
N SER A 509 2.05 -8.33 9.11
CA SER A 509 2.67 -9.60 8.66
C SER A 509 1.69 -10.76 8.42
N GLN A 510 0.49 -10.71 9.00
CA GLN A 510 -0.56 -11.71 8.81
C GLN A 510 -1.30 -11.52 7.48
N TYR A 511 -1.28 -10.31 6.92
CA TYR A 511 -2.08 -9.89 5.78
C TYR A 511 -1.20 -9.25 4.68
N PRO A 512 -0.30 -10.03 4.07
CA PRO A 512 0.66 -9.52 3.08
C PRO A 512 0.01 -8.93 1.82
N LEU A 513 -1.09 -9.52 1.33
CA LEU A 513 -1.74 -9.02 0.11
C LEU A 513 -2.39 -7.65 0.34
N SER A 514 -3.02 -7.48 1.50
CA SER A 514 -3.62 -6.20 1.89
C SER A 514 -2.54 -5.15 2.11
N THR A 515 -1.45 -5.51 2.80
CA THR A 515 -0.29 -4.62 2.96
C THR A 515 0.26 -4.15 1.62
N ASP A 516 0.56 -5.07 0.71
CA ASP A 516 1.05 -4.73 -0.63
C ASP A 516 0.06 -3.81 -1.38
N ALA A 517 -1.26 -4.00 -1.19
CA ALA A 517 -2.28 -3.14 -1.79
C ALA A 517 -2.30 -1.73 -1.19
N GLN A 518 -2.04 -1.58 0.12
CA GLN A 518 -1.91 -0.28 0.77
C GLN A 518 -0.69 0.48 0.25
N GLU A 519 0.45 -0.20 0.09
CA GLU A 519 1.67 0.40 -0.46
C GLU A 519 1.47 0.88 -1.90
N ARG A 520 0.82 0.07 -2.74
CA ARG A 520 0.48 0.49 -4.12
C ARG A 520 -0.48 1.67 -4.15
N LEU A 521 -1.47 1.67 -3.26
CA LEU A 521 -2.39 2.80 -3.11
C LEU A 521 -1.62 4.08 -2.74
N ALA A 522 -0.72 3.98 -1.77
CA ALA A 522 0.09 5.09 -1.31
C ALA A 522 1.02 5.62 -2.41
N ALA A 523 1.76 4.73 -3.07
CA ALA A 523 2.64 5.09 -4.18
C ALA A 523 1.90 5.81 -5.32
N ARG A 524 0.66 5.39 -5.62
CA ARG A 524 -0.20 6.06 -6.60
C ARG A 524 -0.62 7.45 -6.14
N ILE A 525 -1.04 7.60 -4.88
CA ILE A 525 -1.53 8.89 -4.37
C ILE A 525 -0.38 9.89 -4.19
N LEU A 526 0.79 9.42 -3.75
CA LEU A 526 1.96 10.24 -3.40
C LEU A 526 2.96 10.40 -4.55
N GLY A 527 3.01 9.47 -5.52
CA GLY A 527 3.99 9.50 -6.62
C GLY A 527 3.84 10.68 -7.57
N ASP A 528 2.65 11.27 -7.65
CA ASP A 528 2.33 12.39 -8.54
C ASP A 528 2.47 13.77 -7.84
N THR A 529 3.03 13.87 -6.62
CA THR A 529 3.09 15.15 -5.87
C THR A 529 4.37 15.97 -6.10
N ASN A 530 5.16 15.69 -7.13
CA ASN A 530 6.37 16.46 -7.47
C ASN A 530 6.26 17.21 -8.79
#